data_AF-A0A960ZL11-F1
#
_entry.id   AF-A0A960ZL11-F1
#
_cell.length_a   1.000
_cell.length_b   1.000
_cell.length_c   1.000
_cell.angle_alpha   90.00
_cell.angle_beta   90.00
_cell.angle_gamma   90.00
#
_symmetry.space_group_name_H-M   'P 1'
#
loop_
_entity.id
_entity.type
_entity.pdbx_description
1 polymer ?
#
loop_
_entity_poly.entity_id
_entity_poly.type
_entity_poly.pdbx_seq_one_letter_code
_entity_poly.pdbx_strand_id
1 'polypeptide(L)'
;MKHLFLKREPLFFGRWQSVLLSPDYQTRKEVTMKEKQKLEMRNIFMPEDLISSYSREQAIDDGVLVDVSQVAREAGIKFPVALSHRVFDDCVSWPEEDAEKSQWPQDEAGRLWDVLWLLRQAMLSAKTGDSTVTYKINRVPRAGRGKQRMVSLRAAVNGGDDGEPVVTVMFPDED
;
A
#
# COMPACT_ATOMS: atom_id res chain seq x y z
N MET A 1 19.89 19.10 -79.73
CA MET A 1 19.81 20.15 -78.68
C MET A 1 19.18 19.56 -77.42
N LYS A 2 19.93 19.62 -76.29
CA LYS A 2 19.52 19.48 -74.87
C LYS A 2 18.94 18.10 -74.44
N HIS A 3 19.38 17.41 -73.39
CA HIS A 3 20.47 17.52 -72.43
C HIS A 3 20.62 16.14 -71.76
N LEU A 4 21.87 15.70 -71.54
CA LEU A 4 22.26 14.60 -70.67
C LEU A 4 21.90 14.93 -69.21
N PHE A 5 21.28 14.00 -68.47
CA PHE A 5 21.30 14.00 -67.00
C PHE A 5 21.42 12.54 -66.51
N LEU A 6 22.66 12.06 -66.38
CA LEU A 6 22.95 10.85 -65.61
C LEU A 6 22.85 11.20 -64.11
N LYS A 7 21.85 10.65 -63.43
CA LYS A 7 21.84 10.57 -61.97
C LYS A 7 22.95 9.58 -61.54
N ARG A 8 23.95 10.07 -60.81
CA ARG A 8 24.88 9.24 -60.03
C ARG A 8 24.34 9.14 -58.60
N GLU A 9 23.99 7.94 -58.15
CA GLU A 9 23.75 7.64 -56.74
C GLU A 9 25.09 7.50 -55.98
N PRO A 10 25.21 7.99 -54.73
CA PRO A 10 26.45 7.87 -53.97
C PRO A 10 26.58 6.49 -53.30
N LEU A 11 27.69 5.81 -53.60
CA LEU A 11 28.20 4.58 -53.00
C LEU A 11 28.62 4.78 -51.52
N PHE A 12 27.71 5.16 -50.62
CA PHE A 12 28.02 5.38 -49.20
C PHE A 12 27.40 4.34 -48.24
N PHE A 13 26.55 3.44 -48.73
CA PHE A 13 25.77 2.54 -47.87
C PHE A 13 26.51 1.26 -47.42
N GLY A 14 27.41 0.69 -48.23
CA GLY A 14 27.94 -0.67 -47.97
C GLY A 14 28.97 -0.79 -46.84
N ARG A 15 29.87 0.20 -46.68
CA ARG A 15 31.00 0.11 -45.74
C ARG A 15 30.59 0.35 -44.28
N TRP A 16 29.53 1.11 -44.05
CA TRP A 16 28.99 1.34 -42.71
C TRP A 16 28.09 0.18 -42.27
N GLN A 17 27.41 -0.46 -43.22
CA GLN A 17 26.55 -1.60 -42.93
C GLN A 17 27.33 -2.81 -42.39
N SER A 18 28.51 -3.11 -42.94
CA SER A 18 29.37 -4.19 -42.43
C SER A 18 29.95 -3.91 -41.04
N VAL A 19 30.25 -2.64 -40.72
CA VAL A 19 30.71 -2.24 -39.38
C VAL A 19 29.58 -2.32 -38.36
N LEU A 20 28.38 -1.83 -38.71
CA LEU A 20 27.21 -1.90 -37.85
C LEU A 20 26.74 -3.34 -37.61
N LEU A 21 26.97 -4.27 -38.55
CA LEU A 21 26.64 -5.70 -38.40
C LEU A 21 27.81 -6.53 -37.87
N SER A 22 28.97 -5.92 -37.59
CA SER A 22 30.10 -6.64 -37.02
C SER A 22 29.75 -7.15 -35.60
N PRO A 23 30.19 -8.36 -35.22
CA PRO A 23 29.94 -8.91 -33.88
C PRO A 23 30.38 -7.95 -32.77
N ASP A 24 31.55 -7.31 -32.94
CA ASP A 24 32.11 -6.36 -31.97
C ASP A 24 31.27 -5.10 -31.78
N TYR A 25 30.58 -4.63 -32.83
CA TYR A 25 29.69 -3.48 -32.72
C TYR A 25 28.39 -3.86 -32.01
N GLN A 26 27.82 -5.03 -32.34
CA GLN A 26 26.61 -5.53 -31.69
C GLN A 26 26.86 -5.81 -30.20
N THR A 27 27.98 -6.44 -29.85
CA THR A 27 28.36 -6.69 -28.45
C THR A 27 28.56 -5.38 -27.68
N ARG A 28 29.26 -4.38 -28.24
CA ARG A 28 29.40 -3.07 -27.59
C ARG A 28 28.04 -2.39 -27.40
N LYS A 29 27.19 -2.40 -28.43
CA LYS A 29 25.85 -1.81 -28.37
C LYS A 29 24.97 -2.47 -27.31
N GLU A 30 25.00 -3.81 -27.21
CA GLU A 30 24.26 -4.56 -26.19
C GLU A 30 24.76 -4.28 -24.77
N VAL A 31 26.08 -4.20 -24.56
CA VAL A 31 26.66 -3.84 -23.26
C VAL A 31 26.22 -2.42 -22.85
N THR A 32 26.29 -1.45 -23.76
CA THR A 32 25.86 -0.08 -23.48
C THR A 32 24.35 0.02 -23.20
N MET A 33 23.53 -0.77 -23.89
CA MET A 33 22.09 -0.84 -23.64
C MET A 33 21.78 -1.47 -22.27
N LYS A 34 22.47 -2.56 -21.89
CA LYS A 34 22.31 -3.18 -20.57
C LYS A 34 22.77 -2.27 -19.43
N GLU A 35 23.85 -1.52 -19.63
CA GLU A 35 24.34 -0.53 -18.64
C GLU A 35 23.37 0.64 -18.50
N LYS A 36 22.81 1.16 -19.60
CA LYS A 36 21.76 2.18 -19.57
C LYS A 36 20.50 1.69 -18.86
N GLN A 37 20.00 0.50 -19.21
CA GLN A 37 18.84 -0.09 -18.54
C GLN A 37 19.10 -0.33 -17.05
N LYS A 38 20.30 -0.80 -16.68
CA LYS A 38 20.69 -0.98 -15.28
C LYS A 38 20.81 0.34 -14.52
N LEU A 39 21.21 1.42 -15.19
CA LEU A 39 21.27 2.77 -14.62
C LEU A 39 19.87 3.37 -14.46
N GLU A 40 18.99 3.25 -15.46
CA GLU A 40 17.57 3.65 -15.36
C GLU A 40 16.85 2.86 -14.26
N MET A 41 17.02 1.54 -14.23
CA MET A 41 16.46 0.70 -13.16
C MET A 41 17.01 1.07 -11.79
N ARG A 42 18.28 1.47 -11.68
CA ARG A 42 18.86 1.92 -10.42
C ARG A 42 18.25 3.25 -9.97
N ASN A 43 18.06 4.18 -10.90
CA ASN A 43 17.53 5.50 -10.60
C ASN A 43 16.09 5.43 -10.07
N ILE A 44 15.22 4.58 -10.66
CA ILE A 44 13.83 4.38 -10.22
C ILE A 44 13.70 4.03 -8.72
N PHE A 45 14.71 3.39 -8.13
CA PHE A 45 14.72 3.01 -6.71
C PHE A 45 15.60 3.91 -5.82
N MET A 46 16.09 5.05 -6.32
CA MET A 46 16.80 6.07 -5.54
C MET A 46 15.79 7.10 -4.99
N PRO A 47 16.07 7.74 -3.85
CA PRO A 47 15.20 8.77 -3.26
C PRO A 47 14.93 9.96 -4.20
N GLU A 48 15.79 10.18 -5.20
CA GLU A 48 15.64 11.25 -6.21
C GLU A 48 14.53 10.98 -7.24
N ASP A 49 14.09 9.72 -7.43
CA ASP A 49 12.99 9.33 -8.34
C ASP A 49 11.68 8.97 -7.58
N LEU A 50 11.60 9.28 -6.28
CA LEU A 50 10.36 9.14 -5.51
C LEU A 50 9.32 10.14 -6.02
N ILE A 51 8.33 9.65 -6.77
CA ILE A 51 7.29 10.51 -7.39
C ILE A 51 6.42 11.18 -6.32
N SER A 52 6.10 10.47 -5.22
CA SER A 52 5.61 11.03 -3.95
C SER A 52 5.61 9.96 -2.85
N SER A 53 6.00 10.29 -1.63
CA SER A 53 5.64 9.50 -0.44
C SER A 53 4.28 9.97 0.08
N TYR A 54 3.34 9.05 0.26
CA TYR A 54 2.09 9.32 0.97
C TYR A 54 2.29 8.94 2.43
N SER A 55 2.35 9.95 3.31
CA SER A 55 2.65 9.76 4.73
C SER A 55 1.43 9.26 5.50
N ARG A 56 1.68 8.67 6.67
CA ARG A 56 0.60 8.29 7.58
C ARG A 56 -0.17 9.53 8.05
N GLU A 57 0.53 10.61 8.37
CA GLU A 57 -0.09 11.89 8.73
C GLU A 57 -1.06 12.37 7.64
N GLN A 58 -0.63 12.34 6.36
CA GLN A 58 -1.50 12.69 5.23
C GLN A 58 -2.71 11.75 5.12
N ALA A 59 -2.52 10.44 5.29
CA ALA A 59 -3.62 9.48 5.26
C ALA A 59 -4.65 9.71 6.37
N ILE A 60 -4.23 10.25 7.52
CA ILE A 60 -5.14 10.62 8.62
C ILE A 60 -5.86 11.93 8.31
N ASP A 61 -5.13 12.94 7.82
CA ASP A 61 -5.69 14.23 7.45
C ASP A 61 -6.74 14.11 6.33
N ASP A 62 -6.48 13.22 5.37
CA ASP A 62 -7.40 12.91 4.27
C ASP A 62 -8.57 11.98 4.70
N GLY A 63 -8.55 11.48 5.94
CA GLY A 63 -9.59 10.61 6.51
C GLY A 63 -9.57 9.18 5.98
N VAL A 64 -8.51 8.76 5.28
CA VAL A 64 -8.29 7.38 4.83
C VAL A 64 -8.01 6.47 6.03
N LEU A 65 -7.27 6.99 7.01
CA LEU A 65 -6.96 6.34 8.27
C LEU A 65 -7.57 7.11 9.44
N VAL A 66 -8.00 6.37 10.46
CA VAL A 66 -8.48 6.92 11.73
C VAL A 66 -7.49 6.53 12.83
N ASP A 67 -6.85 7.52 13.45
CA ASP A 67 -5.93 7.28 14.56
C ASP A 67 -6.68 6.87 15.82
N VAL A 68 -6.33 5.70 16.35
CA VAL A 68 -6.89 5.14 17.60
C VAL A 68 -5.81 4.86 18.63
N SER A 69 -4.62 5.43 18.46
CA SER A 69 -3.42 5.16 19.26
C SER A 69 -3.62 5.44 20.74
N GLN A 70 -4.44 6.42 21.11
CA GLN A 70 -4.73 6.73 22.52
C GLN A 70 -5.43 5.55 23.20
N VAL A 71 -6.55 5.09 22.64
CA VAL A 71 -7.32 3.96 23.18
C VAL A 71 -6.52 2.65 23.05
N ALA A 72 -5.72 2.50 22.00
CA ALA A 72 -4.83 1.36 21.83
C ALA A 72 -3.79 1.25 22.96
N ARG A 73 -3.24 2.38 23.43
CA ARG A 73 -2.35 2.40 24.61
C ARG A 73 -3.07 1.96 25.87
N GLU A 74 -4.31 2.39 26.07
CA GLU A 74 -5.15 1.96 27.20
C GLU A 74 -5.42 0.45 27.15
N ALA A 75 -5.63 -0.10 25.95
CA ALA A 75 -5.74 -1.54 25.73
C ALA A 75 -4.41 -2.31 25.92
N GLY A 76 -3.28 -1.60 26.08
CA GLY A 76 -1.95 -2.18 26.31
C GLY A 76 -1.14 -2.45 25.05
N ILE A 77 -1.50 -1.84 23.91
CA ILE A 77 -0.72 -1.86 22.67
C ILE A 77 0.27 -0.69 22.70
N LYS A 78 1.55 -0.98 22.53
CA LYS A 78 2.63 0.02 22.67
C LYS A 78 2.86 0.84 21.40
N PHE A 79 2.58 0.26 20.25
CA PHE A 79 2.76 0.89 18.95
C PHE A 79 1.58 1.78 18.60
N PRO A 80 1.77 2.88 17.86
CA PRO A 80 0.66 3.63 17.27
C PRO A 80 -0.23 2.70 16.44
N VAL A 81 -1.55 2.93 16.51
CA VAL A 81 -2.55 2.12 15.81
C VAL A 81 -3.48 3.02 15.03
N ALA A 82 -3.69 2.70 13.76
CA ALA A 82 -4.71 3.32 12.92
C ALA A 82 -5.66 2.25 12.36
N LEU A 83 -6.94 2.60 12.19
CA LEU A 83 -7.91 1.80 11.46
C LEU A 83 -8.12 2.40 10.08
N SER A 84 -8.36 1.60 9.05
CA SER A 84 -8.91 2.13 7.79
C SER A 84 -10.27 2.76 8.06
N HIS A 85 -10.62 3.80 7.30
CA HIS A 85 -11.95 4.41 7.38
C HIS A 85 -13.06 3.36 7.25
N ARG A 86 -12.88 2.35 6.38
CA ARG A 86 -13.86 1.29 6.16
C ARG A 86 -14.05 0.42 7.40
N VAL A 87 -12.97 0.06 8.09
CA VAL A 87 -13.03 -0.69 9.36
C VAL A 87 -13.66 0.17 10.45
N PHE A 88 -13.26 1.44 10.57
CA PHE A 88 -13.84 2.35 11.54
C PHE A 88 -15.35 2.49 11.33
N ASP A 89 -15.79 2.80 10.11
CA ASP A 89 -17.21 3.01 9.79
C ASP A 89 -18.05 1.74 9.98
N ASP A 90 -17.55 0.56 9.57
CA ASP A 90 -18.34 -0.68 9.61
C ASP A 90 -18.34 -1.35 10.99
N CYS A 91 -17.23 -1.26 11.73
CA CYS A 91 -17.01 -2.01 12.95
C CYS A 91 -17.11 -1.15 14.21
N VAL A 92 -16.73 0.14 14.16
CA VAL A 92 -16.62 1.00 15.34
C VAL A 92 -17.75 2.03 15.39
N SER A 93 -17.92 2.81 14.34
CA SER A 93 -18.85 3.95 14.29
C SER A 93 -20.26 3.55 14.70
N TRP A 94 -20.83 4.28 15.66
CA TRP A 94 -22.15 3.98 16.21
C TRP A 94 -22.96 5.24 16.55
N PRO A 95 -23.51 5.92 15.53
CA PRO A 95 -24.32 7.13 15.73
C PRO A 95 -25.62 6.80 16.47
N GLU A 96 -26.19 7.81 17.13
CA GLU A 96 -27.40 7.69 17.96
C GLU A 96 -28.59 7.09 17.19
N GLU A 97 -28.76 7.45 15.91
CA GLU A 97 -29.79 6.89 15.03
C GLU A 97 -29.66 5.36 14.85
N ASP A 98 -28.43 4.83 14.80
CA ASP A 98 -28.20 3.39 14.70
C ASP A 98 -28.42 2.71 16.06
N ALA A 99 -28.05 3.38 17.15
CA ALA A 99 -28.27 2.90 18.51
C ALA A 99 -29.77 2.73 18.83
N GLU A 100 -30.61 3.69 18.44
CA GLU A 100 -32.07 3.63 18.62
C GLU A 100 -32.73 2.48 17.84
N LYS A 101 -32.19 2.14 16.67
CA LYS A 101 -32.71 1.05 15.81
C LYS A 101 -32.21 -0.33 16.23
N SER A 102 -31.14 -0.37 17.04
CA SER A 102 -30.48 -1.61 17.44
C SER A 102 -31.18 -2.26 18.63
N GLN A 103 -31.25 -3.59 18.59
CA GLN A 103 -31.70 -4.41 19.72
C GLN A 103 -30.58 -4.69 20.74
N TRP A 104 -29.34 -4.29 20.42
CA TRP A 104 -28.16 -4.55 21.23
C TRP A 104 -27.71 -3.27 21.94
N PRO A 105 -27.51 -3.28 23.27
CA PRO A 105 -26.90 -2.17 23.99
C PRO A 105 -25.41 -2.13 23.62
N GLN A 106 -25.06 -1.25 22.68
CA GLN A 106 -23.68 -0.98 22.28
C GLN A 106 -23.45 0.53 22.18
N ASP A 107 -22.22 0.91 22.42
CA ASP A 107 -21.70 2.24 22.16
C ASP A 107 -20.39 2.14 21.35
N GLU A 108 -19.97 3.26 20.76
CA GLU A 108 -18.79 3.33 19.91
C GLU A 108 -17.50 2.97 20.67
N ALA A 109 -17.40 3.37 21.94
CA ALA A 109 -16.21 3.13 22.77
C ALA A 109 -16.01 1.63 23.05
N GLY A 110 -17.07 0.90 23.40
CA GLY A 110 -17.04 -0.53 23.62
C GLY A 110 -16.72 -1.31 22.34
N ARG A 111 -17.25 -0.86 21.20
CA ARG A 111 -16.93 -1.46 19.89
C ARG A 111 -15.47 -1.26 19.51
N LEU A 112 -14.93 -0.05 19.72
CA LEU A 112 -13.51 0.22 19.52
C LEU A 112 -12.66 -0.65 20.45
N TRP A 113 -13.08 -0.77 21.72
CA TRP A 113 -12.40 -1.61 22.70
C TRP A 113 -12.36 -3.08 22.26
N ASP A 114 -13.45 -3.63 21.74
CA ASP A 114 -13.51 -5.01 21.23
C ASP A 114 -12.50 -5.24 20.09
N VAL A 115 -12.42 -4.30 19.13
CA VAL A 115 -11.45 -4.35 18.03
C VAL A 115 -10.01 -4.39 18.57
N LEU A 116 -9.67 -3.45 19.47
CA LEU A 116 -8.32 -3.31 20.00
C LEU A 116 -7.93 -4.45 20.94
N TRP A 117 -8.86 -4.94 21.75
CA TRP A 117 -8.64 -6.06 22.65
C TRP A 117 -8.33 -7.34 21.86
N LEU A 118 -9.13 -7.64 20.82
CA LEU A 118 -8.92 -8.81 19.97
C LEU A 118 -7.65 -8.67 19.12
N LEU A 119 -7.34 -7.47 18.63
CA LEU A 119 -6.05 -7.17 18.01
C LEU A 119 -4.90 -7.52 18.94
N ARG A 120 -4.93 -7.06 20.20
CA ARG A 120 -3.89 -7.37 21.18
C ARG A 120 -3.72 -8.87 21.39
N GLN A 121 -4.81 -9.62 21.52
CA GLN A 121 -4.73 -11.09 21.66
C GLN A 121 -4.11 -11.74 20.40
N ALA A 122 -4.42 -11.22 19.21
CA ALA A 122 -3.82 -11.69 17.96
C ALA A 122 -2.31 -11.38 17.91
N MET A 123 -1.89 -10.19 18.31
CA MET A 123 -0.47 -9.81 18.38
C MET A 123 0.31 -10.68 19.38
N LEU A 124 -0.29 -11.04 20.51
CA LEU A 124 0.35 -11.91 21.50
C LEU A 124 0.46 -13.37 21.05
N SER A 125 -0.37 -13.80 20.11
CA SER A 125 -0.34 -15.15 19.54
C SER A 125 0.42 -15.25 18.22
N ALA A 126 0.89 -14.11 17.68
CA ALA A 126 1.69 -14.04 16.46
C ALA A 126 3.04 -14.73 16.63
N LYS A 127 3.59 -15.27 15.53
CA LYS A 127 4.94 -15.83 15.56
C LYS A 127 5.96 -14.70 15.36
N THR A 128 7.14 -14.88 15.94
CA THR A 128 8.26 -13.96 15.73
C THR A 128 8.59 -13.87 14.24
N GLY A 129 8.56 -12.65 13.69
CA GLY A 129 8.84 -12.37 12.29
C GLY A 129 7.60 -12.13 11.41
N ASP A 130 6.39 -12.36 11.93
CA ASP A 130 5.16 -12.01 11.21
C ASP A 130 4.96 -10.48 11.25
N SER A 131 4.92 -9.85 10.07
CA SER A 131 4.56 -8.43 9.94
C SER A 131 3.04 -8.22 9.83
N THR A 132 2.27 -9.29 9.74
CA THR A 132 0.81 -9.23 9.61
C THR A 132 0.14 -10.30 10.46
N VAL A 133 -1.00 -9.96 11.07
CA VAL A 133 -1.88 -10.90 11.78
C VAL A 133 -3.31 -10.73 11.31
N THR A 134 -4.08 -11.81 11.29
CA THR A 134 -5.52 -11.78 11.01
C THR A 134 -6.28 -12.25 12.22
N TYR A 135 -7.38 -11.58 12.55
CA TYR A 135 -8.25 -11.93 13.66
C TYR A 135 -9.71 -11.69 13.31
N LYS A 136 -10.61 -12.23 14.12
CA LYS A 136 -12.06 -12.15 13.87
C LYS A 136 -12.74 -11.40 14.99
N ILE A 137 -13.73 -10.57 14.63
CA ILE A 137 -14.57 -9.83 15.57
C ILE A 137 -16.05 -10.10 15.29
N ASN A 138 -16.90 -9.94 16.30
CA ASN A 138 -18.35 -9.99 16.13
C ASN A 138 -18.87 -8.56 15.88
N ARG A 139 -19.22 -8.27 14.63
CA ARG A 139 -19.74 -6.98 14.19
C ARG A 139 -21.27 -6.98 14.21
N VAL A 140 -21.88 -5.98 14.83
CA VAL A 140 -23.32 -5.70 14.69
C VAL A 140 -23.52 -4.76 13.48
N PRO A 141 -24.25 -5.18 12.44
CA PRO A 141 -24.52 -4.31 11.29
C PRO A 141 -25.34 -3.07 11.68
N ARG A 142 -24.98 -1.90 11.14
CA ARG A 142 -25.67 -0.61 11.38
C ARG A 142 -27.17 -0.63 11.07
N ALA A 143 -27.61 -1.49 10.14
CA ALA A 143 -29.03 -1.64 9.79
C ALA A 143 -29.95 -2.16 10.92
N GLY A 144 -29.48 -2.24 12.18
CA GLY A 144 -30.25 -2.31 13.42
C GLY A 144 -30.94 -3.65 13.73
N ARG A 145 -31.34 -4.42 12.71
CA ARG A 145 -32.16 -5.64 12.86
C ARG A 145 -31.42 -6.94 12.54
N GLY A 146 -30.09 -6.88 12.40
CA GLY A 146 -29.27 -8.03 12.03
C GLY A 146 -28.71 -8.80 13.24
N LYS A 147 -28.57 -10.11 13.10
CA LYS A 147 -27.71 -10.91 14.00
C LYS A 147 -26.27 -10.42 13.89
N GLN A 148 -25.50 -10.50 14.98
CA GLN A 148 -24.05 -10.34 14.97
C GLN A 148 -23.43 -11.17 13.84
N ARG A 149 -22.51 -10.58 13.09
CA ARG A 149 -21.79 -11.23 11.99
C ARG A 149 -20.32 -11.24 12.33
N MET A 150 -19.71 -12.41 12.22
CA MET A 150 -18.27 -12.54 12.36
C MET A 150 -17.60 -11.98 11.10
N VAL A 151 -16.70 -11.03 11.28
CA VAL A 151 -15.88 -10.46 10.21
C VAL A 151 -14.40 -10.68 10.53
N SER A 152 -13.57 -10.79 9.50
CA SER A 152 -12.12 -10.94 9.64
C SER A 152 -11.44 -9.61 9.36
N LEU A 153 -10.48 -9.23 10.20
CA LEU A 153 -9.65 -8.05 10.06
C LEU A 153 -8.18 -8.45 9.96
N ARG A 154 -7.42 -7.73 9.15
CA ARG A 154 -5.97 -7.82 8.98
C ARG A 154 -5.33 -6.65 9.72
N ALA A 155 -4.33 -6.92 10.54
CA ALA A 155 -3.45 -5.90 11.09
C ALA A 155 -2.05 -6.09 10.51
N ALA A 156 -1.47 -5.01 9.99
CA ALA A 156 -0.14 -5.00 9.41
C ALA A 156 0.75 -4.01 10.16
N VAL A 157 2.00 -4.39 10.40
CA VAL A 157 3.04 -3.52 10.95
C VAL A 157 3.84 -2.94 9.79
N ASN A 158 3.81 -1.62 9.66
CA ASN A 158 4.54 -0.86 8.66
C ASN A 158 5.43 0.20 9.34
N GLY A 159 6.36 0.79 8.59
CA GLY A 159 7.11 1.96 9.04
C GLY A 159 6.22 3.20 9.02
N GLY A 160 6.20 3.95 10.12
CA GLY A 160 5.61 5.28 10.22
C GLY A 160 6.50 6.34 9.59
N ASP A 161 6.08 7.60 9.73
CA ASP A 161 6.71 8.73 9.06
C ASP A 161 8.14 8.99 9.56
N ASP A 162 8.45 8.61 10.82
CA ASP A 162 9.79 8.66 11.42
C ASP A 162 10.50 7.29 11.43
N GLY A 163 9.94 6.30 10.72
CA GLY A 163 10.46 4.92 10.68
C GLY A 163 10.13 4.08 11.92
N GLU A 164 9.28 4.57 12.81
CA GLU A 164 8.75 3.83 13.95
C GLU A 164 7.73 2.76 13.51
N PRO A 165 7.61 1.62 14.21
CA PRO A 165 6.59 0.63 13.87
C PRO A 165 5.19 1.16 14.16
N VAL A 166 4.32 1.13 13.14
CA VAL A 166 2.90 1.50 13.23
C VAL A 166 2.03 0.32 12.83
N VAL A 167 0.96 0.07 13.59
CA VAL A 167 -0.04 -0.95 13.26
C VAL A 167 -1.19 -0.30 12.48
N THR A 168 -1.49 -0.84 11.30
CA THR A 168 -2.69 -0.46 10.54
C THR A 168 -3.65 -1.64 10.48
N VAL A 169 -4.89 -1.43 10.90
CA VAL A 169 -5.96 -2.43 10.84
C VAL A 169 -6.89 -2.11 9.69
N MET A 170 -7.15 -3.12 8.87
CA MET A 170 -7.98 -3.02 7.67
C MET A 170 -8.69 -4.35 7.42
N PHE A 171 -9.64 -4.40 6.51
CA PHE A 171 -10.16 -5.66 6.02
C PHE A 171 -9.10 -6.38 5.14
N PRO A 172 -9.14 -7.71 5.03
CA PRO A 172 -8.16 -8.47 4.25
C PRO A 172 -8.14 -8.16 2.75
N ASP A 173 -9.24 -7.62 2.21
CA ASP A 173 -9.38 -7.21 0.81
C ASP A 173 -9.03 -5.72 0.57
N GLU A 174 -8.65 -4.99 1.62
CA GLU A 174 -8.07 -3.66 1.48
C GLU A 174 -6.55 -3.80 1.29
N ASP A 175 -6.01 -3.05 0.32
CA ASP A 175 -4.57 -3.00 0.01
C ASP A 175 -3.85 -1.93 0.84
#